data_AF-A0AAU0RB45-F1
#
_entry.id   AF-A0AAU0RB45-F1
#
_cell.length_a   1.000
_cell.length_b   1.000
_cell.length_c   1.000
_cell.angle_alpha   90.00
_cell.angle_beta   90.00
_cell.angle_gamma   90.00
#
_symmetry.space_group_name_H-M   'P 1'
#
loop_
_entity.id
_entity.type
_entity.pdbx_description
1 polymer ?
#
loop_
_entity_poly.entity_id
_entity_poly.type
_entity_poly.pdbx_seq_one_letter_code
_entity_poly.pdbx_strand_id
1 'polypeptide(L)'
;MRRTIRNYLCFQYPEKYWGTYKLPTVKWVSLRLRCLLESVIGLSNMPSITYTDITAVKVAFNALVASQHFNNLPTNYPYTALVKELQSKVSLLAKKFKRKSSIPFRLLRNRKAELIGKRYILADFVPSIDLRELDFNE
;
A
#
# COMPACT_ATOMS: atom_id res chain seq x y z
N MET A 1 -0.25 12.66 16.62
CA MET A 1 0.63 13.66 15.95
C MET A 1 2.09 13.20 15.84
N ARG A 2 2.80 12.87 16.93
CA ARG A 2 4.25 12.56 16.91
C ARG A 2 4.68 11.43 15.94
N ARG A 3 3.89 10.38 15.80
CA ARG A 3 4.19 9.23 14.92
C ARG A 3 4.11 9.58 13.42
N THR A 4 3.18 10.44 13.03
CA THR A 4 3.03 10.90 11.63
C THR A 4 4.21 11.77 11.19
N ILE A 5 4.67 12.67 12.07
CA ILE A 5 5.83 13.52 11.82
C ILE A 5 7.09 12.67 11.66
N ARG A 6 7.30 11.68 12.55
CA ARG A 6 8.43 10.75 12.43
C ARG A 6 8.40 9.98 11.11
N ASN A 7 7.24 9.51 10.69
CA ASN A 7 7.08 8.81 9.42
C ASN A 7 7.43 9.70 8.23
N TYR A 8 6.96 10.96 8.23
CA TYR A 8 7.30 11.92 7.20
C TYR A 8 8.82 12.17 7.10
N LEU A 9 9.48 12.38 8.24
CA LEU A 9 10.92 12.66 8.29
C LEU A 9 11.78 11.52 7.72
N CYS A 10 11.42 10.25 7.94
CA CYS A 10 12.19 9.16 7.35
C CYS A 10 12.05 9.03 5.84
N PHE A 11 10.96 9.50 5.24
CA PHE A 11 10.83 9.56 3.78
C PHE A 11 11.48 10.82 3.18
N GLN A 12 11.51 11.92 3.93
CA GLN A 12 12.17 13.16 3.51
C GLN A 12 13.71 13.08 3.60
N TYR A 13 14.24 12.38 4.61
CA TYR A 13 15.68 12.23 4.83
C TYR A 13 16.09 10.76 4.91
N PRO A 14 15.85 9.95 3.87
CA PRO A 14 15.92 8.50 3.94
C PRO A 14 17.31 7.98 4.33
N GLU A 15 18.38 8.66 3.91
CA GLU A 15 19.78 8.30 4.25
C GLU A 15 20.10 8.43 5.74
N LYS A 16 19.37 9.29 6.48
CA LYS A 16 19.55 9.43 7.94
C LYS A 16 18.91 8.29 8.73
N TYR A 17 18.00 7.53 8.11
CA TYR A 17 17.20 6.51 8.79
C TYR A 17 17.46 5.10 8.26
N TRP A 18 17.92 4.97 7.02
CA TRP A 18 18.19 3.71 6.35
C TRP A 18 19.55 3.77 5.67
N GLY A 19 20.39 2.77 5.93
CA GLY A 19 21.68 2.65 5.26
C GLY A 19 21.51 2.49 3.75
N THR A 20 22.52 2.92 2.98
CA THR A 20 22.50 2.96 1.52
C THR A 20 22.08 1.63 0.87
N TYR A 21 22.53 0.50 1.45
CA TYR A 21 22.19 -0.85 0.98
C TYR A 21 20.72 -1.24 1.18
N LYS A 22 19.97 -0.58 2.08
CA LYS A 22 18.54 -0.81 2.30
C LYS A 22 17.65 0.13 1.49
N LEU A 23 18.18 1.26 1.01
CA LEU A 23 17.40 2.27 0.30
C LEU A 23 16.72 1.75 -0.98
N PRO A 24 17.35 0.92 -1.83
CA PRO A 24 16.68 0.35 -3.00
C PRO A 24 15.43 -0.45 -2.60
N THR A 25 15.56 -1.31 -1.59
CA THR A 25 14.44 -2.11 -1.05
C THR A 25 13.34 -1.21 -0.48
N VAL A 26 13.69 -0.17 0.27
CA VAL A 26 12.70 0.76 0.82
C VAL A 26 11.98 1.53 -0.28
N LYS A 27 12.68 1.99 -1.31
CA LYS A 27 12.09 2.63 -2.50
C LYS A 27 11.13 1.68 -3.23
N TRP A 28 11.58 0.45 -3.48
CA TRP A 28 10.82 -0.57 -4.20
C TRP A 28 9.47 -0.87 -3.52
N VAL A 29 9.49 -1.08 -2.19
CA VAL A 29 8.26 -1.31 -1.40
C VAL A 29 7.38 -0.07 -1.35
N SER A 30 7.99 1.10 -1.13
CA SER A 30 7.25 2.36 -0.97
C SER A 30 6.49 2.75 -2.23
N LEU A 31 7.09 2.53 -3.39
CA LEU A 31 6.48 2.74 -4.70
C LEU A 31 5.23 1.87 -4.88
N ARG A 32 5.36 0.56 -4.64
CA ARG A 32 4.24 -0.39 -4.76
C ARG A 32 3.14 -0.12 -3.75
N LEU A 33 3.52 0.23 -2.52
CA LEU A 33 2.55 0.64 -1.50
C LEU A 33 1.80 1.91 -1.92
N ARG A 34 2.48 2.93 -2.45
CA ARG A 34 1.84 4.17 -2.94
C ARG A 34 0.75 3.84 -3.96
N CYS A 35 1.06 2.98 -4.93
CA CYS A 35 0.11 2.59 -5.99
C CYS A 35 -1.05 1.76 -5.42
N LEU A 36 -0.78 0.82 -4.51
CA LEU A 36 -1.82 0.04 -3.86
C LEU A 36 -2.77 0.91 -3.02
N LEU A 37 -2.24 1.93 -2.34
CA LEU A 37 -3.06 2.91 -1.63
C LEU A 37 -3.95 3.70 -2.59
N GLU A 38 -3.41 4.14 -3.73
CA GLU A 38 -4.19 4.78 -4.80
C GLU A 38 -5.36 3.90 -5.23
N SER A 39 -5.09 2.62 -5.55
CA SER A 39 -6.12 1.68 -5.98
C SER A 39 -7.18 1.47 -4.91
N VAL A 40 -6.80 1.26 -3.65
CA VAL A 40 -7.75 1.08 -2.54
C VAL A 40 -8.61 2.33 -2.34
N ILE A 41 -8.02 3.52 -2.41
CA ILE A 41 -8.75 4.79 -2.28
C ILE A 41 -9.70 4.97 -3.48
N GLY A 42 -9.23 4.73 -4.70
CA GLY A 42 -10.00 4.83 -5.93
C GLY A 42 -11.21 3.90 -5.94
N LEU A 43 -11.00 2.61 -5.62
CA LEU A 43 -12.09 1.64 -5.49
C LEU A 43 -13.12 2.08 -4.44
N SER A 44 -12.70 2.72 -3.35
CA SER A 44 -13.61 3.22 -2.31
C SER A 44 -14.50 4.39 -2.74
N ASN A 45 -14.16 5.04 -3.85
CA ASN A 45 -14.93 6.15 -4.44
C ASN A 45 -15.96 5.67 -5.46
N MET A 46 -15.82 4.44 -5.95
CA MET A 46 -16.74 3.91 -6.95
C MET A 46 -18.10 3.57 -6.30
N PRO A 47 -19.22 3.76 -7.02
CA PRO A 47 -20.54 3.37 -6.53
C PRO A 47 -20.61 1.87 -6.17
N SER A 48 -19.97 1.04 -7.00
CA SER A 48 -19.76 -0.37 -6.78
C SER A 48 -18.48 -0.82 -7.47
N ILE A 49 -17.90 -1.91 -6.97
CA ILE A 49 -16.73 -2.56 -7.58
C ILE A 49 -17.04 -4.01 -7.90
N THR A 50 -16.24 -4.60 -8.80
CA THR A 50 -16.38 -5.98 -9.22
C THR A 50 -15.53 -6.92 -8.35
N TYR A 51 -15.85 -8.21 -8.37
CA TYR A 51 -15.00 -9.22 -7.73
C TYR A 51 -13.57 -9.23 -8.31
N THR A 52 -13.43 -8.95 -9.61
CA THR A 52 -12.13 -8.84 -10.29
C THR A 52 -11.29 -7.71 -9.73
N ASP A 53 -11.88 -6.56 -9.41
CA ASP A 53 -11.15 -5.42 -8.84
C ASP A 53 -10.55 -5.76 -7.46
N ILE A 54 -11.36 -6.34 -6.57
CA ILE A 54 -10.89 -6.76 -5.24
C ILE A 54 -9.82 -7.84 -5.37
N THR A 55 -9.98 -8.75 -6.33
CA THR A 55 -9.04 -9.85 -6.54
C THR A 55 -7.70 -9.33 -7.06
N ALA A 56 -7.69 -8.37 -7.99
CA ALA A 56 -6.46 -7.73 -8.46
C ALA A 56 -5.69 -7.08 -7.31
N VAL A 57 -6.38 -6.28 -6.48
CA VAL A 57 -5.75 -5.62 -5.32
C VAL A 57 -5.27 -6.66 -4.29
N LYS A 58 -6.03 -7.74 -4.07
CA LYS A 58 -5.62 -8.85 -3.20
C LYS A 58 -4.31 -9.49 -3.68
N VAL A 59 -4.26 -9.84 -4.97
CA VAL A 59 -3.09 -10.50 -5.57
C VAL A 59 -1.87 -9.60 -5.45
N ALA A 60 -2.01 -8.31 -5.74
CA ALA A 60 -0.91 -7.35 -5.64
C ALA A 60 -0.41 -7.15 -4.20
N PHE A 61 -1.30 -7.10 -3.19
CA PHE A 61 -0.88 -7.07 -1.78
C PHE A 61 -0.17 -8.37 -1.36
N ASN A 62 -0.66 -9.52 -1.82
CA ASN A 62 0.00 -10.80 -1.53
C ASN A 62 1.38 -10.88 -2.16
N ALA A 63 1.53 -10.44 -3.41
CA ALA A 63 2.81 -10.38 -4.11
C ALA A 63 3.79 -9.43 -3.40
N LEU A 64 3.32 -8.23 -2.99
CA LEU A 64 4.13 -7.30 -2.20
C LEU A 64 4.64 -7.95 -0.91
N VAL A 65 3.75 -8.59 -0.13
CA VAL A 65 4.13 -9.20 1.16
C VAL A 65 5.05 -10.42 0.97
N ALA A 66 4.91 -11.15 -0.13
CA ALA A 66 5.74 -12.31 -0.44
C ALA A 66 7.14 -11.94 -0.96
N SER A 67 7.33 -10.73 -1.50
CA SER A 67 8.60 -10.29 -2.08
C SER A 67 9.78 -10.33 -1.09
N GLN A 68 10.96 -10.67 -1.59
CA GLN A 68 12.23 -10.56 -0.89
C GLN A 68 12.46 -9.12 -0.41
N HIS A 69 12.08 -8.11 -1.19
CA HIS A 69 12.15 -6.72 -0.76
C HIS A 69 11.35 -6.44 0.51
N PHE A 70 10.09 -6.90 0.58
CA PHE A 70 9.28 -6.69 1.77
C PHE A 70 9.82 -7.45 2.98
N ASN A 71 10.31 -8.68 2.77
CA ASN A 71 10.92 -9.49 3.83
C ASN A 71 12.24 -8.90 4.35
N ASN A 72 12.97 -8.16 3.50
CA ASN A 72 14.25 -7.52 3.84
C ASN A 72 14.14 -6.05 4.28
N LEU A 73 12.92 -5.55 4.49
CA LEU A 73 12.69 -4.20 4.99
C LEU A 73 13.41 -3.98 6.33
N PRO A 74 13.94 -2.77 6.56
CA PRO A 74 14.50 -2.43 7.86
C PRO A 74 13.39 -2.37 8.92
N THR A 75 13.70 -2.79 10.15
CA THR A 75 12.71 -2.88 11.25
C THR A 75 12.04 -1.56 11.58
N ASN A 76 12.70 -0.43 11.28
CA ASN A 76 12.18 0.92 11.48
C ASN A 76 11.30 1.43 10.31
N TYR A 77 11.01 0.61 9.29
CA TYR A 77 10.12 1.00 8.19
C TYR A 77 8.70 1.31 8.72
N PRO A 78 8.16 2.51 8.47
CA PRO A 78 6.91 2.96 9.10
C PRO A 78 5.64 2.17 8.79
N TYR A 79 5.58 1.53 7.63
CA TYR A 79 4.31 1.04 7.07
C TYR A 79 4.18 -0.47 6.98
N THR A 80 5.13 -1.24 7.55
CA THR A 80 5.06 -2.72 7.54
C THR A 80 3.74 -3.24 8.11
N ALA A 81 3.30 -2.70 9.26
CA ALA A 81 2.04 -3.10 9.90
C ALA A 81 0.82 -2.73 9.05
N LEU A 82 0.85 -1.56 8.39
CA LEU A 82 -0.22 -1.12 7.51
C LEU A 82 -0.38 -2.07 6.32
N VAL A 83 0.73 -2.46 5.67
CA VAL A 83 0.70 -3.37 4.52
C VAL A 83 0.05 -4.70 4.91
N LYS A 84 0.49 -5.31 6.02
CA LYS A 84 -0.07 -6.57 6.52
C LYS A 84 -1.55 -6.44 6.89
N GLU A 85 -1.94 -5.33 7.51
CA GLU A 85 -3.34 -5.07 7.87
C GLU A 85 -4.23 -4.94 6.62
N LEU A 86 -3.79 -4.19 5.61
CA LEU A 86 -4.53 -4.03 4.36
C LEU A 86 -4.60 -5.35 3.58
N GLN A 87 -3.49 -6.08 3.48
CA GLN A 87 -3.43 -7.39 2.83
C GLN A 87 -4.42 -8.39 3.45
N SER A 88 -4.48 -8.46 4.78
CA SER A 88 -5.44 -9.29 5.51
C SER A 88 -6.89 -8.86 5.24
N LYS A 89 -7.19 -7.56 5.36
CA LYS A 89 -8.55 -7.03 5.14
C LYS A 89 -9.04 -7.25 3.71
N VAL A 90 -8.21 -6.97 2.71
CA VAL A 90 -8.56 -7.21 1.29
C VAL A 90 -8.78 -8.70 1.04
N SER A 91 -7.96 -9.57 1.63
CA SER A 91 -8.17 -11.02 1.54
C SER A 91 -9.50 -11.48 2.13
N LEU A 92 -9.90 -10.92 3.28
CA LEU A 92 -11.20 -11.19 3.91
C LEU A 92 -12.37 -10.68 3.04
N LEU A 93 -12.23 -9.48 2.46
CA LEU A 93 -13.23 -8.91 1.55
C LEU A 93 -13.41 -9.79 0.31
N ALA A 94 -12.31 -10.21 -0.32
CA ALA A 94 -12.34 -11.11 -1.48
C ALA A 94 -13.02 -12.44 -1.13
N LYS A 95 -12.78 -12.99 0.06
CA LYS A 95 -13.45 -14.22 0.52
C LYS A 95 -14.95 -13.99 0.73
N LYS A 96 -15.32 -12.88 1.37
CA LYS A 96 -16.72 -12.52 1.69
C LYS A 96 -17.57 -12.29 0.44
N PHE A 97 -17.00 -11.67 -0.58
CA PHE A 97 -17.72 -11.28 -1.79
C PHE A 97 -17.42 -12.16 -3.01
N LYS A 98 -16.92 -13.36 -2.77
CA LYS A 98 -16.64 -14.36 -3.81
C LYS A 98 -17.87 -14.52 -4.73
N ARG A 99 -17.64 -14.40 -6.05
CA ARG A 99 -18.66 -14.53 -7.11
C ARG A 99 -19.79 -13.49 -7.09
N LYS A 100 -19.66 -12.37 -6.35
CA LYS A 100 -20.61 -11.26 -6.46
C LYS A 100 -20.25 -10.36 -7.64
N SER A 101 -21.24 -10.01 -8.44
CA SER A 101 -21.09 -9.13 -9.60
C SER A 101 -20.90 -7.66 -9.21
N SER A 102 -21.54 -7.22 -8.13
CA SER A 102 -21.47 -5.86 -7.61
C SER A 102 -21.24 -5.86 -6.11
N ILE A 103 -20.22 -5.12 -5.68
CA ILE A 103 -19.77 -5.10 -4.30
C ILE A 103 -19.72 -3.63 -3.84
N PRO A 104 -20.48 -3.25 -2.80
CA PRO A 104 -20.33 -1.94 -2.18
C PRO A 104 -19.05 -1.96 -1.34
N PHE A 105 -18.03 -1.23 -1.78
CA PHE A 105 -16.80 -1.05 -1.05
C PHE A 105 -16.64 0.42 -0.69
N ARG A 106 -16.71 0.72 0.61
CA ARG A 106 -16.57 2.08 1.13
C ARG A 106 -15.62 2.09 2.31
N LEU A 107 -14.68 3.02 2.28
CA LEU A 107 -13.84 3.32 3.43
C LEU A 107 -14.57 4.30 4.34
N LEU A 108 -14.44 4.09 5.66
CA LEU A 108 -14.84 5.11 6.63
C LEU A 108 -14.04 6.39 6.41
N ARG A 109 -14.67 7.56 6.61
CA ARG A 109 -14.07 8.88 6.35
C ARG A 109 -12.68 9.03 6.97
N ASN A 110 -12.54 8.71 8.25
CA ASN A 110 -11.27 8.82 8.97
C ASN A 110 -10.19 7.89 8.40
N ARG A 111 -10.59 6.66 8.04
CA ARG A 111 -9.66 5.69 7.45
C ARG A 111 -9.21 6.14 6.07
N LYS A 112 -10.12 6.66 5.26
CA LYS A 112 -9.82 7.20 3.94
C LYS A 112 -8.84 8.38 4.03
N ALA A 113 -9.11 9.34 4.93
CA ALA A 113 -8.21 10.46 5.18
C ALA A 113 -6.82 10.00 5.63
N GLU A 114 -6.75 8.97 6.48
CA GLU A 114 -5.48 8.37 6.91
C GLU A 114 -4.69 7.79 5.73
N LEU A 115 -5.34 6.99 4.87
CA LEU A 115 -4.68 6.38 3.71
C LEU A 115 -4.23 7.44 2.70
N ILE A 116 -5.05 8.48 2.47
CA ILE A 116 -4.69 9.63 1.64
C ILE A 116 -3.43 10.31 2.20
N GLY A 117 -3.38 10.59 3.50
CA GLY A 117 -2.21 11.22 4.13
C GLY A 117 -0.94 10.38 3.97
N LYS A 118 -1.02 9.06 4.14
CA LYS A 118 0.14 8.18 3.93
C LYS A 118 0.58 8.10 2.47
N ARG A 119 -0.38 8.09 1.53
CA ARG A 119 -0.10 8.17 0.10
C ARG A 119 0.65 9.45 -0.24
N TYR A 120 0.25 10.59 0.31
CA TYR A 120 0.95 11.86 0.12
C TYR A 120 2.38 11.83 0.68
N ILE A 121 2.58 11.30 1.89
CA ILE A 121 3.93 11.14 2.46
C ILE A 121 4.84 10.29 1.54
N LEU A 122 4.29 9.20 0.98
CA LEU A 122 5.04 8.37 0.03
C LEU A 122 5.30 9.10 -1.29
N ALA A 123 4.43 10.02 -1.69
CA ALA A 123 4.56 10.74 -2.94
C ALA A 123 5.78 11.67 -2.99
N ASP A 124 6.22 12.14 -1.83
CA ASP A 124 7.44 12.96 -1.69
C ASP A 124 8.72 12.12 -1.83
N PHE A 125 8.63 10.79 -1.79
CA PHE A 125 9.79 9.88 -1.80
C PHE A 125 9.90 9.03 -3.07
N VAL A 126 8.79 8.63 -3.67
CA VAL A 126 8.72 7.76 -4.86
C VAL A 126 7.69 8.31 -5.85
N PRO A 127 7.89 8.17 -7.17
CA PRO A 127 6.93 8.66 -8.18
C PRO A 127 5.60 7.87 -8.16
N SER A 128 4.62 8.36 -8.92
CA SER A 128 3.39 7.60 -9.19
C SER A 128 3.58 6.76 -10.44
N ILE A 129 3.20 5.49 -10.39
CA ILE A 129 3.18 4.58 -11.54
C ILE A 129 1.82 3.88 -11.55
N ASP A 130 1.29 3.50 -12.72
CA ASP A 130 0.04 2.73 -12.77
C ASP A 130 0.24 1.36 -12.10
N LEU A 131 -0.77 0.86 -11.37
CA LEU A 131 -0.72 -0.48 -10.78
C LEU A 131 -0.46 -1.56 -11.86
N ARG A 132 -0.96 -1.36 -13.07
CA ARG A 132 -0.77 -2.28 -14.20
C ARG A 132 0.67 -2.31 -14.73
N GLU A 133 1.40 -1.23 -14.51
CA GLU A 133 2.80 -1.08 -14.89
C GLU A 133 3.76 -1.54 -13.78
N LEU A 134 3.23 -1.91 -12.61
CA LEU A 134 4.05 -2.44 -11.53
C LEU A 134 4.40 -3.90 -11.79
N ASP A 135 5.69 -4.14 -11.93
CA ASP A 135 6.23 -5.48 -11.80
C ASP A 135 6.37 -5.86 -10.33
N PHE A 136 5.93 -7.07 -9.99
CA PHE A 136 6.15 -7.69 -8.69
C PHE A 136 7.10 -8.89 -8.78
N ASN A 137 7.58 -9.21 -9.99
CA ASN A 137 8.67 -10.14 -10.21
C ASN A 137 9.99 -9.46 -9.85
N GLU A 138 10.92 -10.28 -9.36
CA GLU A 138 12.26 -9.88 -8.90
C GLU A 138 13.30 -10.21 -9.96
#